data_AF-A0AAD6MS89-F1
#
_entry.id   AF-A0AAD6MS89-F1
#
_cell.length_a   1.000
_cell.length_b   1.000
_cell.length_c   1.000
_cell.angle_alpha   90.00
_cell.angle_beta   90.00
_cell.angle_gamma   90.00
#
_symmetry.space_group_name_H-M   'P 1'
#
loop_
_entity.id
_entity.type
_entity.pdbx_description
1 polymer ?
#
loop_
_entity_poly.entity_id
_entity_poly.type
_entity_poly.pdbx_seq_one_letter_code
_entity_poly.pdbx_strand_id
1 'polypeptide(L)'
;MIGGPQVIISIGQNKYNSAISHRAEYAPIMTSLVGPKDSNLTLLDIAEGTLKSAGWQSNILTGRYMLHVGDNIRNAQSAVGRKL
;
A
#
# COMPACT_ATOMS: atom_id res chain seq x y z
N MET A 1 -25.15 6.15 0.36
CA MET A 1 -23.76 6.29 0.84
C MET A 1 -23.78 6.43 2.35
N ILE A 2 -22.91 5.73 3.07
CA ILE A 2 -23.01 5.51 4.53
C ILE A 2 -22.40 6.67 5.34
N GLY A 3 -21.90 7.73 4.69
CA GLY A 3 -21.45 8.99 5.32
C GLY A 3 -20.22 8.88 6.24
N GLY A 4 -19.66 7.68 6.40
CA GLY A 4 -18.49 7.42 7.23
C GLY A 4 -17.17 7.71 6.51
N PRO A 5 -16.11 8.01 7.27
CA PRO A 5 -14.77 8.22 6.74
C PRO A 5 -14.19 6.96 6.11
N GLN A 6 -13.40 7.15 5.05
CA GLN A 6 -12.78 6.10 4.27
C GLN A 6 -11.31 6.45 4.00
N VAL A 7 -10.41 5.49 4.22
CA VAL A 7 -8.99 5.59 3.88
C VAL A 7 -8.63 4.47 2.90
N ILE A 8 -7.87 4.79 1.86
CA ILE A 8 -7.39 3.84 0.86
C ILE A 8 -5.88 3.71 1.03
N ILE A 9 -5.39 2.48 1.19
CA ILE A 9 -3.96 2.18 1.38
C ILE A 9 -3.50 1.10 0.41
N SER A 10 -2.23 1.15 0.02
CA SER A 10 -1.60 0.11 -0.79
C SER A 10 -1.01 -0.99 0.09
N ILE A 11 -1.26 -2.25 -0.26
CA ILE A 11 -0.74 -3.41 0.49
C ILE A 11 0.31 -4.22 -0.28
N GLY A 12 0.46 -3.96 -1.57
CA GLY A 12 1.42 -4.64 -2.45
C GLY A 12 1.24 -4.24 -3.90
N GLN A 13 1.85 -4.99 -4.79
CA GLN A 13 1.73 -4.79 -6.23
C GLN A 13 1.86 -6.09 -7.03
N ASN A 14 1.09 -6.19 -8.12
CA ASN A 14 1.15 -7.29 -9.07
C ASN A 14 2.06 -6.93 -10.23
N LYS A 15 3.03 -7.79 -10.50
CA LYS A 15 3.87 -7.69 -11.69
C LYS A 15 3.07 -8.08 -12.92
N TYR A 16 3.10 -7.26 -13.96
CA TYR A 16 2.50 -7.56 -15.27
C TYR A 16 3.46 -7.17 -16.40
N ASN A 17 3.31 -7.81 -17.56
CA ASN A 17 4.04 -7.39 -18.76
C ASN A 17 3.20 -6.36 -19.51
N SER A 18 3.72 -5.14 -19.62
CA SER A 18 3.00 -4.05 -20.29
C SER A 18 3.02 -4.24 -21.80
N ALA A 19 1.85 -4.16 -22.44
CA ALA A 19 1.75 -4.20 -23.90
C ALA A 19 2.31 -2.95 -24.59
N ILE A 20 2.44 -1.84 -23.85
CA ILE A 20 2.89 -0.55 -24.38
C ILE A 20 4.41 -0.39 -24.23
N SER A 21 4.94 -0.67 -23.04
CA SER A 21 6.37 -0.49 -22.77
C SER A 21 7.20 -1.75 -23.03
N HIS A 22 6.53 -2.89 -23.27
CA HIS A 22 7.15 -4.23 -23.42
C HIS A 22 8.09 -4.59 -22.26
N ARG A 23 7.81 -4.06 -21.07
CA ARG A 23 8.59 -4.28 -19.85
C ARG A 23 7.68 -4.78 -18.73
N ALA A 24 8.30 -5.42 -17.75
CA ALA A 24 7.64 -5.74 -16.51
C ALA A 24 7.35 -4.45 -15.72
N GLU A 25 6.07 -4.20 -15.48
CA GLU A 25 5.56 -3.09 -14.68
C GLU A 25 4.78 -3.64 -13.48
N TYR A 26 4.42 -2.75 -12.56
CA TYR A 26 3.80 -3.13 -11.29
C TYR A 26 2.50 -2.35 -11.09
N ALA A 27 1.39 -3.08 -10.96
CA ALA A 27 0.07 -2.52 -10.67
C ALA A 27 -0.18 -2.59 -9.16
N PRO A 28 -0.50 -1.48 -8.49
CA PRO A 28 -0.70 -1.47 -7.05
C PRO A 28 -1.97 -2.24 -6.66
N ILE A 29 -1.91 -2.97 -5.55
CA ILE A 29 -3.06 -3.59 -4.89
C ILE A 29 -3.49 -2.67 -3.77
N MET A 30 -4.69 -2.11 -3.90
CA MET A 30 -5.28 -1.18 -2.94
C MET A 30 -6.32 -1.88 -2.08
N THR A 31 -6.36 -1.54 -0.80
CA THR A 31 -7.44 -1.89 0.11
C THR A 31 -8.05 -0.63 0.68
N SER A 32 -9.30 -0.73 1.13
CA SER A 32 -10.01 0.36 1.77
C SER A 32 -10.40 0.01 3.19
N LEU A 33 -10.19 0.95 4.09
CA LEU A 33 -10.68 0.92 5.45
C LEU A 33 -11.82 1.94 5.55
N VAL A 34 -12.96 1.52 6.08
CA VAL A 34 -14.13 2.38 6.32
C VAL A 34 -14.47 2.32 7.79
N GLY A 35 -14.70 3.48 8.40
CA GLY A 35 -14.97 3.60 9.82
C GLY A 35 -16.28 4.33 10.10
N PRO A 36 -16.70 4.36 11.38
CA PRO A 36 -17.86 5.13 11.82
C PRO A 36 -17.62 6.64 11.66
N LYS A 37 -18.69 7.43 11.65
CA LYS A 37 -18.61 8.90 11.60
C LYS A 37 -17.66 9.43 12.68
N ASP A 38 -16.92 10.48 12.34
CA ASP A 38 -15.97 11.18 13.22
C ASP A 38 -14.74 10.34 13.67
N SER A 39 -14.45 9.21 13.02
CA SER A 39 -13.28 8.34 13.30
C SER A 39 -12.08 8.54 12.37
N ASN A 40 -11.99 9.66 11.64
CA ASN A 40 -10.95 9.93 10.63
C ASN A 40 -9.52 9.67 11.13
N LEU A 41 -9.16 10.25 12.27
CA LEU A 41 -7.82 10.14 12.84
C LEU A 41 -7.52 8.71 13.30
N THR A 42 -8.48 8.08 13.97
CA THR A 42 -8.35 6.68 14.41
C THR A 42 -8.16 5.73 13.23
N LEU A 43 -8.85 5.96 12.10
CA LEU A 43 -8.64 5.20 10.87
C LEU A 43 -7.23 5.34 10.32
N LEU A 44 -6.67 6.56 10.34
CA LEU A 44 -5.30 6.81 9.92
C LEU A 44 -4.29 6.13 10.84
N ASP A 45 -4.50 6.20 12.16
CA ASP A 45 -3.64 5.56 13.16
C ASP A 45 -3.64 4.03 13.00
N ILE A 46 -4.82 3.43 12.78
CA ILE A 46 -4.96 1.99 12.51
C ILE A 46 -4.24 1.62 11.21
N ALA A 47 -4.44 2.40 10.15
CA ALA A 47 -3.81 2.14 8.86
C ALA A 47 -2.28 2.19 8.98
N GLU A 48 -1.74 3.27 9.54
CA GLU A 48 -0.30 3.45 9.71
C GLU A 48 0.30 2.41 10.67
N GLY A 49 -0.34 2.15 11.80
CA GLY A 49 0.08 1.15 12.78
C GLY A 49 0.11 -0.26 12.20
N THR A 50 -0.87 -0.61 11.38
CA THR A 50 -0.93 -1.93 10.70
C THR A 50 0.16 -2.07 9.65
N LEU A 51 0.40 -1.04 8.83
CA LEU A 51 1.48 -1.07 7.85
C LEU A 51 2.84 -1.20 8.54
N LYS A 52 3.10 -0.43 9.60
CA LYS A 52 4.34 -0.49 10.37
C LYS A 52 4.53 -1.84 11.05
N SER A 53 3.50 -2.39 11.70
CA SER A 53 3.59 -3.68 12.41
C SER A 53 3.83 -4.85 11.46
N ALA A 54 3.28 -4.80 10.25
CA ALA A 54 3.54 -5.77 9.20
C ALA A 54 4.91 -5.57 8.51
N GLY A 55 5.65 -4.51 8.85
CA GLY A 55 6.90 -4.12 8.21
C GLY A 55 6.72 -3.60 6.78
N TRP A 56 5.53 -3.14 6.42
CA TRP A 56 5.18 -2.67 5.09
C TRP A 56 5.48 -1.19 4.92
N GLN A 57 5.84 -0.79 3.71
CA GLN A 57 6.14 0.60 3.40
C GLN A 57 4.86 1.46 3.36
N SER A 58 4.86 2.54 4.14
CA SER A 58 3.82 3.58 4.12
C SER A 58 4.13 4.71 3.15
N ASN A 59 5.37 4.80 2.67
CA ASN A 59 5.77 5.83 1.71
C ASN A 59 5.37 5.41 0.28
N ILE A 60 4.51 6.22 -0.33
CA ILE A 60 3.98 6.01 -1.67
C ILE A 60 4.72 6.94 -2.64
N LEU A 61 5.31 6.35 -3.68
CA LEU A 61 5.91 7.07 -4.81
C LEU A 61 4.86 7.38 -5.89
N THR A 62 5.29 7.72 -7.10
CA THR A 62 4.41 8.06 -8.22
C THR A 62 4.66 7.19 -9.46
N GLY A 63 3.66 7.13 -10.34
CA GLY A 63 3.74 6.44 -11.62
C GLY A 63 3.86 4.92 -11.52
N ARG A 64 4.63 4.31 -12.43
CA ARG A 64 4.78 2.84 -12.56
C ARG A 64 5.49 2.15 -11.40
N TYR A 65 6.08 2.92 -10.49
CA TYR A 65 6.76 2.43 -9.30
C TYR A 65 6.16 3.06 -8.05
N MET A 66 4.82 3.07 -7.95
CA MET A 66 4.09 3.63 -6.81
C MET A 66 4.54 3.02 -5.47
N LEU A 67 5.01 1.77 -5.49
CA LEU A 67 5.78 1.17 -4.41
C LEU A 67 7.18 0.79 -4.92
N HIS A 68 8.17 0.94 -4.05
CA HIS A 68 9.50 0.40 -4.32
C HIS A 68 9.40 -1.11 -4.54
N VAL A 69 10.06 -1.61 -5.58
CA VAL A 69 10.03 -3.05 -5.89
C VAL A 69 10.83 -3.79 -4.81
N GLY A 70 10.22 -4.80 -4.22
CA GLY A 70 10.85 -5.68 -3.24
C GLY A 70 10.84 -7.13 -3.70
N ASP A 71 11.83 -7.90 -3.24
CA ASP A 71 11.91 -9.33 -3.51
C ASP A 71 11.07 -10.12 -2.50
N ASN A 72 9.75 -10.12 -2.70
CA ASN A 72 8.80 -10.88 -1.89
C ASN A 72 7.48 -11.08 -2.65
N ILE A 73 6.56 -11.84 -2.05
CA ILE A 73 5.26 -12.17 -2.65
C ILE A 73 4.38 -10.96 -3.00
N ARG A 74 4.62 -9.79 -2.38
CA ARG A 74 3.88 -8.54 -2.63
C ARG A 74 4.56 -7.66 -3.68
N ASN A 75 5.71 -8.09 -4.19
CA ASN A 75 6.62 -7.34 -5.07
C ASN A 75 6.95 -5.94 -4.54
N ALA A 76 6.83 -5.68 -3.24
CA ALA A 76 6.91 -4.35 -2.65
C ALA A 76 7.95 -4.33 -1.52
N GLN A 77 8.78 -3.29 -1.46
CA GLN A 77 9.81 -3.18 -0.43
C GLN A 77 9.18 -3.10 0.96
N SER A 78 9.78 -3.82 1.91
CA SER A 78 9.39 -3.74 3.32
C SER A 78 10.11 -2.56 3.97
N ALA A 79 9.43 -1.81 4.84
CA ALA A 79 9.96 -0.60 5.50
C ALA A 79 11.04 -0.88 6.56
N VAL A 80 11.40 -2.14 6.80
CA VAL A 80 12.22 -2.51 7.95
C VAL A 80 13.70 -2.57 7.61
N GLY A 81 14.38 -1.47 7.91
CA GLY A 81 15.76 -1.46 8.37
C GLY A 81 15.87 -1.96 9.82
N ARG A 82 15.54 -3.23 10.06
CA ARG A 82 15.87 -3.93 11.31
C ARG A 82 16.28 -5.35 10.97
N LYS A 83 17.61 -5.57 10.96
CA LYS A 83 18.19 -6.89 11.11
C LYS A 83 17.62 -7.49 12.40
N LEU A 84 16.91 -8.60 12.27
CA LEU A 84 16.85 -9.62 13.31
C LEU A 84 17.88 -10.69 12.92
#